data_AF-A0A7C9A9Z1-F1
#
_entry.id   AF-A0A7C9A9Z1-F1
#
_cell.length_a   1.000
_cell.length_b   1.000
_cell.length_c   1.000
_cell.angle_alpha   90.00
_cell.angle_beta   90.00
_cell.angle_gamma   90.00
#
_symmetry.space_group_name_H-M   'P 1'
#
loop_
_entity.id
_entity.type
_entity.pdbx_description
1 polymer ?
#
loop_
_entity_poly.entity_id
_entity_poly.type
_entity_poly.pdbx_seq_one_letter_code
_entity_poly.pdbx_strand_id
1 'polypeptide(L)'
;FRKSTNGEWVHAFCAEWVFDSTFKRGQVHPVQGMETIPKGNDVCAVCDCRYGVCIKCNYGNCQATFHPSCARSAGYYLYARSVGGGRTQRKAYCSKHSLEQKSKVRLT
;
A
#
# COMPACT_ATOMS: atom_id res chain seq x y z
N PHE A 1 -0.55 -7.27 13.37
CA PHE A 1 -1.88 -6.81 12.94
C PHE A 1 -2.32 -5.63 13.80
N ARG A 2 -3.38 -4.91 13.41
CA ARG A 2 -4.05 -3.86 14.19
C ARG A 2 -5.56 -3.98 14.05
N LYS A 3 -6.28 -3.70 15.14
CA LYS A 3 -7.74 -3.65 15.17
C LYS A 3 -8.22 -2.33 14.56
N SER A 4 -9.33 -2.33 13.84
CA SER A 4 -10.00 -1.13 13.34
C SER A 4 -11.15 -0.70 14.26
N THR A 5 -11.65 0.52 14.05
CA THR A 5 -12.79 1.08 14.79
C THR A 5 -14.08 0.26 14.63
N ASN A 6 -14.26 -0.40 13.48
CA ASN A 6 -15.39 -1.30 13.21
C ASN A 6 -15.14 -2.76 13.67
N GLY A 7 -14.05 -3.03 14.39
CA GLY A 7 -13.76 -4.33 15.00
C GLY A 7 -13.00 -5.33 14.13
N GLU A 8 -12.76 -5.03 12.85
CA GLU A 8 -11.96 -5.87 11.95
C GLU A 8 -10.47 -5.89 12.35
N TRP A 9 -9.76 -6.95 11.95
CA TRP A 9 -8.30 -7.05 12.09
C TRP A 9 -7.62 -6.87 10.74
N VAL A 10 -6.68 -5.94 10.69
CA VAL A 10 -5.97 -5.57 9.46
C VAL A 10 -4.48 -5.73 9.67
N HIS A 11 -3.75 -6.14 8.62
CA HIS A 11 -2.30 -6.05 8.64
C HIS A 11 -1.90 -4.58 8.84
N ALA A 12 -1.09 -4.29 9.87
CA ALA A 12 -0.55 -2.94 10.08
C ALA A 12 0.22 -2.43 8.84
N PHE A 13 0.83 -3.35 8.10
CA PHE A 13 1.43 -3.05 6.80
C PHE A 13 0.40 -2.63 5.77
N CYS A 14 -0.67 -3.39 5.55
CA CYS A 14 -1.69 -2.98 4.57
C CYS A 14 -2.35 -1.65 4.97
N ALA A 15 -2.61 -1.45 6.27
CA ALA A 15 -3.17 -0.20 6.76
C ALA A 15 -2.26 1.01 6.47
N GLU A 16 -0.94 0.87 6.69
CA GLU A 16 0.04 1.92 6.37
C GLU A 16 0.04 2.33 4.89
N TRP A 17 -0.20 1.39 3.97
CA TRP A 17 -0.16 1.65 2.53
C TRP A 17 -1.50 2.11 1.95
N VAL A 18 -2.60 1.84 2.66
CA VAL A 18 -3.96 2.22 2.23
C VAL A 18 -4.40 3.53 2.88
N PHE A 19 -4.10 3.75 4.16
CA PHE A 19 -4.58 4.86 4.97
C PHE A 19 -3.51 5.93 5.19
N ASP A 20 -2.76 6.26 4.13
CA ASP A 20 -1.51 7.02 4.12
C ASP A 20 -1.33 8.04 5.27
N SER A 21 -2.31 8.94 5.44
CA SER A 21 -2.31 10.06 6.40
C SER A 21 -2.93 9.76 7.77
N THR A 22 -3.79 8.75 7.90
CA THR A 22 -4.49 8.43 9.16
C THR A 22 -3.90 7.22 9.89
N PHE A 23 -2.96 6.51 9.25
CA PHE A 23 -2.27 5.38 9.86
C PHE A 23 -0.74 5.47 9.86
N LYS A 24 -0.14 5.32 11.05
CA LYS A 24 1.30 5.16 11.25
C LYS A 24 1.59 3.79 11.86
N ARG A 25 2.57 3.06 11.30
CA ARG A 25 3.01 1.79 11.88
C ARG A 25 3.56 2.02 13.28
N GLY A 26 3.18 1.14 14.20
CA GLY A 26 3.54 1.26 15.61
C GLY A 26 2.55 2.08 16.44
N GLN A 27 1.63 2.84 15.83
CA GLN A 27 0.62 3.56 16.61
C GLN A 27 -0.23 2.62 17.46
N VAL A 28 -0.72 3.15 18.58
CA VAL A 28 -1.59 2.44 19.53
C VAL A 28 -3.06 2.50 19.13
N HIS A 29 -3.46 3.57 18.45
CA HIS A 29 -4.86 3.77 18.07
C HIS A 29 -5.33 2.75 17.01
N PRO A 30 -6.62 2.38 17.04
CA PRO A 30 -7.21 1.55 16.01
C PRO A 30 -7.08 2.16 14.61
N VAL A 31 -7.13 1.31 13.58
CA VAL A 31 -7.27 1.77 12.19
C VAL A 31 -8.65 2.42 12.02
N GLN A 32 -8.69 3.64 11.51
CA GLN A 32 -9.93 4.39 11.25
C GLN A 32 -10.24 4.42 9.75
N GLY A 33 -11.51 4.63 9.40
CA GLY A 33 -11.95 4.81 8.01
C GLY A 33 -12.04 3.51 7.20
N MET A 34 -12.04 2.34 7.85
CA MET A 34 -12.20 1.06 7.15
C MET A 34 -13.56 0.93 6.46
N GLU A 35 -14.58 1.60 6.99
CA GLU A 35 -15.93 1.67 6.46
C GLU A 35 -16.06 2.53 5.19
N THR A 36 -15.14 3.46 4.95
CA THR A 36 -15.21 4.39 3.81
C THR A 36 -14.45 3.87 2.58
N ILE A 37 -13.66 2.81 2.73
CA ILE A 37 -12.85 2.27 1.65
C ILE A 37 -13.59 1.15 0.92
N PRO A 38 -13.79 1.28 -0.40
CA PRO A 38 -14.35 0.19 -1.18
C PRO A 38 -13.38 -0.99 -1.21
N LYS A 39 -13.89 -2.17 -0.83
CA LYS A 39 -13.14 -3.44 -0.84
C LYS A 39 -13.61 -4.29 -2.04
N GLY A 40 -12.70 -4.96 -2.72
CA GLY A 40 -13.01 -5.91 -3.80
C GLY A 40 -13.33 -5.29 -5.16
N ASN A 41 -13.17 -3.97 -5.34
CA ASN A 41 -13.40 -3.32 -6.64
C ASN A 41 -12.35 -3.71 -7.69
N ASP A 42 -11.09 -3.87 -7.25
CA ASP A 42 -9.94 -4.09 -8.12
C ASP A 42 -9.47 -5.55 -8.09
N VAL A 43 -8.96 -6.03 -9.24
CA VAL A 43 -8.28 -7.33 -9.35
C VAL A 43 -6.81 -7.15 -8.97
N CYS A 44 -6.32 -7.91 -8.00
CA CYS A 44 -4.90 -7.88 -7.68
C CYS A 44 -4.08 -8.59 -8.77
N ALA A 45 -3.17 -7.87 -9.43
CA ALA A 45 -2.29 -8.39 -10.47
C ALA A 45 -1.24 -9.45 -10.00
N VAL A 46 -1.31 -9.91 -8.74
CA VAL A 46 -0.42 -10.93 -8.18
C VAL A 46 -1.19 -12.21 -7.85
N CYS A 47 -2.33 -12.11 -7.17
CA CYS A 47 -3.15 -13.28 -6.79
C CYS A 47 -4.41 -13.47 -7.65
N ASP A 48 -4.67 -12.58 -8.61
CA ASP A 48 -5.82 -12.58 -9.51
C ASP A 48 -7.20 -12.53 -8.82
N CYS A 49 -7.25 -12.10 -7.56
CA CYS A 49 -8.49 -12.07 -6.78
C CYS A 49 -9.04 -10.66 -6.57
N ARG A 50 -10.37 -10.57 -6.42
CA ARG A 50 -11.14 -9.35 -6.10
C ARG A 50 -11.62 -9.36 -4.64
N TYR A 51 -10.70 -9.24 -3.69
CA TYR A 51 -11.02 -9.07 -2.27
C TYR A 51 -10.16 -7.98 -1.65
N GLY A 52 -10.52 -7.50 -0.46
CA GLY A 52 -9.70 -6.52 0.26
C GLY A 52 -9.47 -5.23 -0.53
N VAL A 53 -8.36 -4.54 -0.26
CA VAL A 53 -8.05 -3.24 -0.86
C VAL A 53 -6.74 -3.32 -1.64
N CYS A 54 -6.80 -2.95 -2.92
CA CYS A 54 -5.62 -2.81 -3.77
C CYS A 54 -5.07 -1.38 -3.71
N ILE A 55 -3.77 -1.26 -3.93
CA ILE A 55 -3.10 0.01 -4.24
C ILE A 55 -2.70 0.01 -5.71
N LYS A 56 -2.59 1.20 -6.30
CA LYS A 56 -2.25 1.39 -7.72
C LYS A 56 -0.76 1.63 -7.91
N CYS A 57 -0.22 1.16 -9.03
CA CYS A 57 1.13 1.48 -9.47
C CYS A 57 1.30 2.98 -9.68
N ASN A 58 2.36 3.57 -9.12
CA ASN A 58 2.67 5.01 -9.22
C ASN A 58 3.40 5.42 -10.51
N TYR A 59 3.65 4.48 -11.44
CA TYR A 59 4.32 4.78 -12.71
C TYR A 59 3.35 5.33 -13.76
N GLY A 60 3.48 6.63 -14.09
CA GLY A 60 2.72 7.28 -15.16
C GLY A 60 1.22 7.02 -15.06
N ASN A 61 0.63 6.56 -16.17
CA ASN A 61 -0.79 6.18 -16.27
C ASN A 61 -1.03 4.67 -16.12
N CYS A 62 -0.10 3.93 -15.52
CA CYS A 62 -0.24 2.49 -15.33
C CYS A 62 -1.47 2.17 -14.47
N GLN A 63 -2.35 1.29 -14.96
CA GLN A 63 -3.59 0.88 -14.28
C GLN A 63 -3.42 -0.38 -13.42
N ALA A 64 -2.20 -0.90 -13.28
CA ALA A 64 -1.97 -2.09 -12.48
C ALA A 64 -2.27 -1.82 -11.00
N THR A 65 -3.11 -2.67 -10.42
CA THR A 65 -3.49 -2.65 -9.01
C THR A 65 -3.08 -3.97 -8.34
N PHE A 66 -2.78 -3.91 -7.04
CA PHE A 66 -2.36 -5.07 -6.27
C PHE A 66 -2.52 -4.84 -4.77
N HIS A 67 -2.73 -5.90 -4.00
CA HIS A 67 -2.73 -5.77 -2.53
C HIS A 67 -1.33 -5.39 -2.05
N PRO A 68 -1.21 -4.52 -1.02
CA PRO A 68 0.09 -4.17 -0.44
C PRO A 68 0.88 -5.41 0.01
N SER A 69 0.21 -6.37 0.66
CA SER A 69 0.83 -7.62 1.12
C SER A 69 1.30 -8.50 -0.05
N CYS A 70 0.52 -8.59 -1.12
CA CYS A 70 0.89 -9.36 -2.32
C CYS A 70 2.09 -8.74 -3.03
N ALA A 71 2.10 -7.42 -3.21
CA ALA A 71 3.26 -6.71 -3.76
C ALA A 71 4.53 -6.95 -2.94
N ARG A 72 4.43 -6.87 -1.61
CA ARG A 72 5.56 -7.15 -0.71
C ARG A 72 6.06 -8.59 -0.89
N SER A 73 5.16 -9.57 -0.94
CA SER A 73 5.50 -10.98 -1.11
C SER A 73 6.11 -11.29 -2.47
N ALA A 74 5.64 -10.62 -3.53
CA ALA A 74 6.15 -10.76 -4.89
C ALA A 74 7.44 -9.94 -5.17
N GLY A 75 7.97 -9.25 -4.16
CA GLY A 75 9.20 -8.47 -4.30
C GLY A 75 9.06 -7.19 -5.13
N TYR A 76 7.83 -6.67 -5.29
CA TYR A 76 7.58 -5.40 -5.97
C TYR A 76 8.28 -4.25 -5.25
N TYR A 77 8.58 -3.19 -5.98
CA TYR A 77 9.21 -2.02 -5.37
C TYR A 77 8.19 -1.20 -4.61
N LEU A 78 8.42 -1.10 -3.30
CA LEU A 78 7.63 -0.32 -2.36
C LEU A 78 8.58 0.68 -1.71
N TYR A 79 8.40 1.96 -2.04
CA TYR A 79 9.18 3.09 -1.53
C TYR A 79 8.37 3.86 -0.50
N ALA A 80 8.93 4.06 0.69
CA ALA A 80 8.37 4.93 1.71
C ALA A 80 9.45 5.86 2.24
N ARG A 81 9.21 7.17 2.20
CA ARG A 81 10.15 8.18 2.72
C ARG A 81 9.41 9.23 3.53
N SER A 82 9.94 9.53 4.72
CA SER A 82 9.49 10.68 5.51
C SER A 82 9.77 11.96 4.75
N VAL A 83 8.72 12.74 4.52
CA VAL A 83 8.80 14.12 4.00
C VAL A 83 8.58 15.07 5.17
N GLY A 84 9.12 16.29 5.07
CA GLY A 84 9.00 17.31 6.12
C GLY A 84 7.56 17.50 6.61
N GLY A 85 7.38 17.90 7.87
CA GLY A 85 6.06 18.07 8.47
C GLY A 85 5.37 16.75 8.87
N GLY A 86 6.13 15.69 9.14
CA GLY A 86 5.61 14.44 9.71
C GLY A 86 4.75 13.60 8.75
N ARG A 87 4.79 13.92 7.45
CA ARG A 87 4.14 13.19 6.36
C ARG A 87 5.08 12.11 5.82
N THR A 88 4.53 11.04 5.26
CA THR A 88 5.33 9.97 4.62
C THR A 88 4.86 9.82 3.19
N GLN A 89 5.75 10.02 2.21
CA GLN A 89 5.45 9.73 0.82
C GLN A 89 5.60 8.23 0.59
N ARG A 90 4.55 7.59 0.09
CA ARG A 90 4.56 6.18 -0.29
C ARG A 90 4.35 6.04 -1.80
N LYS A 91 5.17 5.22 -2.44
CA LYS A 91 5.05 4.88 -3.86
C LYS A 91 5.23 3.38 -4.04
N ALA A 92 4.35 2.76 -4.81
CA ALA A 92 4.37 1.35 -5.13
C ALA A 92 4.41 1.14 -6.64
N TYR A 93 5.12 0.11 -7.09
CA TYR A 93 5.31 -0.15 -8.51
C TYR A 93 5.05 -1.61 -8.83
N CYS A 94 4.35 -1.90 -9.93
CA CYS A 94 4.07 -3.27 -10.36
C CYS A 94 5.35 -4.00 -10.83
N SER A 95 5.24 -5.28 -11.17
CA SER A 95 6.35 -6.09 -11.70
C SER A 95 7.10 -5.41 -12.86
N LYS A 96 6.36 -4.83 -13.82
CA LYS A 96 6.92 -4.16 -15.01
C LYS A 96 7.73 -2.90 -14.69
N HIS A 97 7.41 -2.20 -13.60
CA HIS A 97 8.01 -0.91 -13.26
C HIS A 97 8.92 -0.96 -12.02
N SER A 98 8.96 -2.09 -11.31
CA SER A 98 9.74 -2.22 -10.06
C SER A 98 11.24 -2.10 -10.27
N LEU A 99 11.80 -2.70 -11.32
CA LEU A 99 13.25 -2.73 -11.55
C LEU A 99 13.82 -1.33 -11.86
N GLU A 100 13.20 -0.62 -12.80
CA GLU A 100 13.61 0.73 -13.18
C GLU A 100 13.55 1.71 -12.00
N GLN A 101 12.52 1.58 -11.16
CA GLN A 101 12.33 2.50 -10.03
C GLN A 101 13.26 2.16 -8.87
N LYS A 102 13.63 0.87 -8.70
CA LYS A 102 14.69 0.45 -7.76
C LYS A 102 16.05 0.98 -8.17
N SER A 103 16.40 0.99 -9.46
CA SER A 103 17.71 1.45 -9.92
C SER A 103 17.88 2.97 -9.76
N LYS A 104 16.82 3.75 -10.02
CA LYS A 104 16.84 5.22 -9.86
C LYS A 104 17.17 5.67 -8.44
N VAL A 105 16.69 4.96 -7.41
CA VAL A 105 16.94 5.32 -6.00
C VAL A 105 18.34 4.93 -5.52
N ARG A 106 19.00 3.94 -6.15
CA ARG A 106 20.37 3.55 -5.78
C ARG A 106 21.45 4.51 -6.32
N LEU A 107 21.06 5.40 -7.23
CA LEU A 107 21.95 6.37 -7.90
C LEU A 107 21.81 7.79 -7.32
N THR A 108 21.00 7.95 -6.28
CA THR A 108 20.72 9.22 -5.57
C THR A 108 21.01 9.08 -4.10
#